data_AF-A0A2A3XJT4-F1
#
_entry.id   AF-A0A2A3XJT4-F1
#
_cell.length_a   1.000
_cell.length_b   1.000
_cell.length_c   1.000
_cell.angle_alpha   90.00
_cell.angle_beta   90.00
_cell.angle_gamma   90.00
#
_symmetry.space_group_name_H-M   'P 1'
#
loop_
_entity.id
_entity.type
_entity.pdbx_description
1 polymer ?
#
loop_
_entity_poly.entity_id
_entity_poly.type
_entity_poly.pdbx_seq_one_letter_code
_entity_poly.pdbx_strand_id
1 'polypeptide(L)'
;MLLDLFDARIEKVRESIYLKFILRALLVFAQMTGSQEVAVGCRAIAVATGLHHATVARHLRRLVAIDGSPVRLVARGRGLDADRYVVELSAADKDVAMRRGLAKGKIHAVRPVFRALGPVAALVYEAIERRGRAQVSVIVQATGMSRSAVYASVREMAELGMLRADQHGWKLEYATDLVQLADQLGVLEDVERQINLYRHQRRLWATYLASIPGNDGYMDPLAEHELLDAEKELFDAAEALSGELFDSVMSAERFKPELEEYWMPPPESAYWGRTAAA
;
A
#
# COMPACT_ATOMS: atom_id res chain seq x y z
N MET A 1 -3.09 -0.93 21.25
CA MET A 1 -2.66 -1.54 19.97
C MET A 1 -1.14 -1.57 19.92
N LEU A 2 -0.53 -2.52 19.21
CA LEU A 2 0.91 -2.56 18.91
C LEU A 2 1.39 -1.21 18.34
N LEU A 3 0.54 -0.60 17.52
CA LEU A 3 0.72 0.71 16.96
C LEU A 3 0.83 1.82 18.02
N ASP A 4 0.17 1.74 19.18
CA ASP A 4 0.30 2.78 20.21
C ASP A 4 1.72 2.79 20.83
N LEU A 5 2.35 1.61 20.92
CA LEU A 5 3.74 1.49 21.38
C LEU A 5 4.70 2.17 20.38
N PHE A 6 4.48 1.96 19.09
CA PHE A 6 5.30 2.57 18.04
C PHE A 6 5.03 4.05 17.85
N ASP A 7 3.76 4.44 17.92
CA ASP A 7 3.33 5.83 17.84
C ASP A 7 4.04 6.66 18.92
N ALA A 8 4.17 6.13 20.15
CA ALA A 8 4.90 6.79 21.24
C ALA A 8 6.41 6.95 20.98
N ARG A 9 7.06 5.98 20.32
CA ARG A 9 8.48 6.07 19.94
C ARG A 9 8.72 7.10 18.84
N ILE A 10 7.76 7.20 17.93
CA ILE A 10 7.82 8.08 16.75
C ILE A 10 7.35 9.51 17.11
N GLU A 11 6.58 9.69 18.18
CA GLU A 11 5.91 10.95 18.56
C GLU A 11 6.85 12.16 18.67
N LYS A 12 8.08 11.94 19.13
CA LYS A 12 9.09 13.01 19.29
C LYS A 12 9.71 13.48 17.96
N VAL A 13 9.39 12.84 16.84
CA VAL A 13 9.91 13.19 15.53
C VAL A 13 8.96 14.17 14.83
N ARG A 14 9.50 15.24 14.22
CA ARG A 14 8.69 16.26 13.50
C ARG A 14 7.78 15.66 12.42
N GLU A 15 8.23 14.59 11.77
CA GLU A 15 7.51 13.89 10.70
C GLU A 15 6.68 12.70 11.22
N SER A 16 6.42 12.65 12.53
CA SER A 16 5.84 11.49 13.21
C SER A 16 4.57 10.98 12.53
N ILE A 17 3.70 11.89 12.10
CA ILE A 17 2.44 11.56 11.46
C ILE A 17 2.60 10.67 10.22
N TYR A 18 3.52 11.01 9.32
CA TYR A 18 3.75 10.25 8.09
C TYR A 18 4.45 8.91 8.35
N LEU A 19 5.35 8.90 9.33
CA LEU A 19 6.04 7.68 9.76
C LEU A 19 5.05 6.66 10.35
N LYS A 20 4.06 7.11 11.12
CA LYS A 20 2.96 6.26 11.63
C LYS A 20 2.22 5.59 10.47
N PHE A 21 1.85 6.35 9.44
CA PHE A 21 1.12 5.82 8.29
C PHE A 21 1.94 4.87 7.42
N ILE A 22 3.24 5.12 7.26
CA ILE A 22 4.14 4.20 6.56
C ILE A 22 4.32 2.90 7.33
N LEU A 23 4.51 2.97 8.65
CA LEU A 23 4.58 1.76 9.48
C LEU A 23 3.28 0.95 9.39
N ARG A 24 2.12 1.61 9.44
CA ARG A 24 0.82 0.96 9.25
C ARG A 24 0.70 0.31 7.88
N ALA A 25 1.15 0.98 6.82
CA ALA A 25 1.17 0.39 5.48
C ALA A 25 2.01 -0.89 5.44
N LEU A 26 3.22 -0.87 6.00
CA LEU A 26 4.08 -2.06 6.07
C LEU A 26 3.43 -3.20 6.87
N LEU A 27 2.77 -2.89 7.98
CA LEU A 27 2.03 -3.88 8.78
C LEU A 27 0.86 -4.49 8.02
N VAL A 28 0.13 -3.68 7.24
CA VAL A 28 -0.94 -4.17 6.36
C VAL A 28 -0.37 -5.11 5.31
N PHE A 29 0.72 -4.72 4.63
CA PHE A 29 1.38 -5.59 3.66
C PHE A 29 1.88 -6.89 4.31
N ALA A 30 2.46 -6.84 5.51
CA ALA A 30 2.93 -8.02 6.24
C ALA A 30 1.78 -8.96 6.63
N GLN A 31 0.66 -8.38 7.08
CA GLN A 31 -0.55 -9.15 7.39
C GLN A 31 -1.11 -9.83 6.14
N MET A 32 -1.07 -9.14 5.00
CA MET A 32 -1.57 -9.67 3.74
C MET A 32 -0.71 -10.79 3.15
N THR A 33 0.61 -10.64 3.21
CA THR A 33 1.54 -11.67 2.72
C THR A 33 1.69 -12.84 3.70
N GLY A 34 1.13 -12.72 4.91
CA GLY A 34 1.33 -13.70 5.99
C GLY A 34 2.78 -13.79 6.47
N SER A 35 3.60 -12.77 6.16
CA SER A 35 5.04 -12.76 6.38
C SER A 35 5.47 -11.49 7.08
N GLN A 36 6.41 -11.60 8.03
CA GLN A 36 7.07 -10.45 8.64
C GLN A 36 8.03 -9.76 7.67
N GLU A 37 8.42 -10.45 6.61
CA GLU A 37 9.23 -9.93 5.53
C GLU A 37 8.34 -9.52 4.35
N VAL A 38 8.42 -8.24 3.98
CA VAL A 38 7.62 -7.63 2.92
C VAL A 38 8.52 -7.06 1.83
N ALA A 39 8.36 -7.57 0.60
CA ALA A 39 8.94 -6.99 -0.59
C ALA A 39 7.96 -5.96 -1.15
N VAL A 40 8.14 -4.68 -0.80
CA VAL A 40 7.15 -3.64 -1.14
C VAL A 40 7.82 -2.37 -1.65
N GLY A 41 7.39 -1.94 -2.84
CA GLY A 41 7.90 -0.74 -3.49
C GLY A 41 7.32 0.55 -2.91
N CYS A 42 8.08 1.65 -3.03
CA CYS A 42 7.64 2.98 -2.60
C CYS A 42 6.33 3.43 -3.27
N ARG A 43 6.08 2.98 -4.52
CA ARG A 43 4.83 3.26 -5.26
C ARG A 43 3.61 2.54 -4.67
N ALA A 44 3.76 1.32 -4.19
CA ALA A 44 2.67 0.59 -3.54
C ALA A 44 2.31 1.23 -2.18
N ILE A 45 3.31 1.62 -1.40
CA ILE A 45 3.09 2.36 -0.15
C ILE A 45 2.50 3.75 -0.42
N ALA A 46 2.91 4.42 -1.51
CA ALA A 46 2.30 5.67 -1.95
C ALA A 46 0.79 5.50 -2.19
N VAL A 47 0.39 4.43 -2.88
CA VAL A 47 -1.03 4.08 -3.05
C VAL A 47 -1.71 3.80 -1.70
N ALA A 48 -1.07 3.08 -0.78
CA ALA A 48 -1.66 2.81 0.53
C ALA A 48 -1.81 4.06 1.43
N THR A 49 -0.96 5.08 1.24
CA THR A 49 -0.85 6.22 2.18
C THR A 49 -1.35 7.56 1.63
N GLY A 50 -1.50 7.72 0.32
CA GLY A 50 -1.79 9.03 -0.29
C GLY A 50 -0.55 9.91 -0.48
N LEU A 51 0.63 9.42 -0.12
CA LEU A 51 1.87 10.18 -0.23
C LEU A 51 2.49 10.01 -1.61
N HIS A 52 3.30 10.99 -2.02
CA HIS A 52 4.16 10.84 -3.19
C HIS A 52 5.25 9.78 -2.94
N HIS A 53 5.57 8.96 -3.95
CA HIS A 53 6.52 7.84 -3.80
C HIS A 53 7.93 8.29 -3.37
N ALA A 54 8.39 9.48 -3.78
CA ALA A 54 9.67 10.04 -3.30
C ALA A 54 9.62 10.43 -1.80
N THR A 55 8.47 10.93 -1.34
CA THR A 55 8.22 11.25 0.08
C THR A 55 8.20 9.98 0.92
N VAL A 56 7.55 8.92 0.41
CA VAL A 56 7.61 7.57 1.00
C VAL A 56 9.05 7.09 1.12
N ALA A 57 9.84 7.18 0.06
CA ALA A 57 11.24 6.74 0.09
C ALA A 57 12.06 7.47 1.16
N ARG A 58 11.85 8.78 1.32
CA ARG A 58 12.50 9.59 2.36
C ARG A 58 12.09 9.13 3.76
N HIS A 59 10.79 8.98 4.00
CA HIS A 59 10.28 8.59 5.31
C HIS A 59 10.57 7.12 5.66
N LEU A 60 10.63 6.20 4.69
CA LEU A 60 11.10 4.83 4.93
C LEU A 60 12.54 4.80 5.42
N ARG A 61 13.44 5.54 4.76
CA ARG A 61 14.83 5.69 5.23
C ARG A 61 14.88 6.25 6.64
N ARG A 62 14.03 7.24 6.94
CA ARG A 62 13.96 7.82 8.28
C ARG A 62 13.41 6.82 9.30
N LEU A 63 12.37 6.07 8.97
CA LEU A 63 11.76 5.05 9.84
C LEU A 63 12.77 3.96 10.19
N VAL A 64 13.54 3.47 9.22
CA VAL A 64 14.60 2.48 9.45
C VAL A 64 15.73 3.03 10.31
N ALA A 65 16.04 4.33 10.20
CA ALA A 65 17.11 4.97 10.96
C ALA A 65 16.73 5.36 12.40
N ILE A 66 15.47 5.18 12.82
CA ILE A 66 15.06 5.44 14.20
C ILE A 66 15.59 4.32 15.10
N ASP A 67 16.22 4.69 16.21
CA ASP A 67 16.67 3.72 17.20
C ASP A 67 15.48 2.96 17.80
N GLY A 68 15.60 1.63 17.88
CA GLY A 68 14.51 0.74 18.28
C GLY A 68 13.32 0.70 17.31
N SER A 69 13.52 1.08 16.04
CA SER A 69 12.51 0.91 14.99
C SER A 69 12.18 -0.56 14.79
N PRO A 70 10.89 -0.92 14.65
CA PRO A 70 10.51 -2.30 14.32
C PRO A 70 10.76 -2.65 12.85
N VAL A 71 11.14 -1.68 12.02
CA VAL A 71 11.33 -1.89 10.58
C VAL A 71 12.81 -1.88 10.27
N ARG A 72 13.28 -2.96 9.64
CA ARG A 72 14.65 -3.06 9.13
C ARG A 72 14.63 -3.32 7.64
N LEU A 73 15.53 -2.66 6.91
CA LEU A 73 15.79 -2.99 5.51
C LEU A 73 16.69 -4.24 5.47
N VAL A 74 16.24 -5.29 4.81
CA VAL A 74 16.97 -6.57 4.70
C VAL A 74 17.65 -6.69 3.34
N ALA A 75 16.99 -6.24 2.27
CA ALA A 75 17.60 -6.23 0.94
C ALA A 75 17.16 -4.98 0.16
N ARG A 76 18.10 -4.43 -0.61
CA ARG A 76 17.81 -3.40 -1.61
C ARG A 76 17.23 -4.06 -2.86
N GLY A 77 16.17 -3.48 -3.40
CA GLY A 77 15.59 -3.87 -4.67
C GLY A 77 16.57 -3.61 -5.82
N ARG A 78 16.56 -4.49 -6.82
CA ARG A 78 17.31 -4.38 -8.07
C ARG A 78 16.43 -4.80 -9.23
N GLY A 79 16.61 -4.19 -10.40
CA GLY A 79 15.80 -4.50 -11.58
C GLY A 79 14.31 -4.24 -11.34
N LEU A 80 13.52 -5.31 -11.31
CA LEU A 80 12.08 -5.30 -11.05
C LEU A 80 11.73 -5.46 -9.57
N ASP A 81 12.68 -5.93 -8.75
CA ASP A 81 12.48 -6.18 -7.33
C ASP A 81 12.40 -4.88 -6.53
N ALA A 82 11.50 -4.88 -5.56
CA ALA A 82 11.46 -3.83 -4.56
C ALA A 82 12.42 -4.09 -3.40
N ASP A 83 12.64 -3.04 -2.62
CA ASP A 83 13.25 -3.16 -1.30
C ASP A 83 12.44 -4.13 -0.42
N ARG A 84 13.17 -4.95 0.34
CA ARG A 84 12.65 -5.95 1.25
C ARG A 84 12.85 -5.48 2.67
N TYR A 85 11.75 -5.33 3.41
CA TYR A 85 11.73 -4.89 4.78
C TYR A 85 11.26 -6.02 5.69
N VAL A 86 11.85 -6.14 6.87
CA VAL A 86 11.32 -6.98 7.95
C VAL A 86 10.68 -6.09 9.00
N VAL A 87 9.47 -6.46 9.42
CA VAL A 87 8.75 -5.84 10.53
C VAL A 87 8.79 -6.78 11.72
N GLU A 88 9.65 -6.48 12.68
CA GLU A 88 9.94 -7.35 13.83
C GLU A 88 9.81 -6.60 15.16
N LEU A 89 9.20 -7.26 16.13
CA LEU A 89 9.08 -6.77 17.50
C LEU A 89 10.27 -7.24 18.34
N SER A 90 10.86 -6.34 19.12
CA SER A 90 11.81 -6.76 20.16
C SER A 90 11.11 -7.68 21.18
N ALA A 91 11.89 -8.50 21.90
CA ALA A 91 11.36 -9.38 22.94
C ALA A 91 10.57 -8.59 24.00
N ALA A 92 11.09 -7.44 24.42
CA ALA A 92 10.41 -6.57 25.38
C ALA A 92 9.06 -6.05 24.84
N ASP A 93 8.97 -5.77 23.54
CA ASP A 93 7.74 -5.31 22.90
C ASP A 93 6.70 -6.42 22.78
N LYS A 94 7.15 -7.65 22.52
CA LYS A 94 6.29 -8.84 22.53
C LYS A 94 5.66 -9.04 23.91
N ASP A 95 6.45 -8.90 24.98
CA ASP A 95 5.94 -9.04 26.36
C ASP A 95 4.93 -7.94 26.74
N VAL A 96 5.16 -6.71 26.29
CA VAL A 96 4.21 -5.60 26.48
C VAL A 96 2.93 -5.85 25.68
N ALA A 97 3.07 -6.31 24.44
CA ALA A 97 1.94 -6.61 23.56
C ALA A 97 1.07 -7.74 24.11
N MET A 98 1.68 -8.81 24.65
CA MET A 98 0.98 -9.92 25.30
C MET A 98 0.23 -9.46 26.56
N ARG A 99 0.88 -8.68 27.44
CA ARG A 99 0.28 -8.20 28.69
C ARG A 99 -0.88 -7.22 28.48
N ARG A 100 -0.82 -6.39 27.44
CA ARG A 100 -1.84 -5.34 27.20
C ARG A 100 -3.13 -5.86 26.58
N GLY A 101 -3.18 -7.10 26.09
CA GLY A 101 -4.33 -7.62 25.35
C GLY A 101 -4.59 -6.77 24.10
N LEU A 102 -3.91 -7.09 23.00
CA LEU A 102 -4.03 -6.33 21.75
C LEU A 102 -5.49 -6.24 21.30
N ALA A 103 -5.98 -5.00 21.14
CA ALA A 103 -7.31 -4.72 20.62
C ALA A 103 -7.49 -5.41 19.25
N LYS A 104 -8.58 -6.18 19.12
CA LYS A 104 -8.99 -6.80 17.85
C LYS A 104 -9.44 -5.68 16.89
N GLY A 105 -9.04 -5.74 15.63
CA GLY A 105 -9.47 -4.77 14.61
C GLY A 105 -8.68 -4.89 13.31
N LYS A 106 -9.21 -4.30 12.23
CA LYS A 106 -8.52 -4.17 10.95
C LYS A 106 -7.51 -3.02 11.03
N ILE A 107 -6.27 -3.28 10.62
CA ILE A 107 -5.28 -2.21 10.43
C ILE A 107 -5.54 -1.60 9.04
N HIS A 108 -5.73 -0.30 8.99
CA HIS A 108 -5.73 0.44 7.74
C HIS A 108 -4.43 1.26 7.67
N ALA A 109 -3.82 1.33 6.49
CA ALA A 109 -2.74 2.28 6.24
C ALA A 109 -3.30 3.70 6.38
N VAL A 110 -4.05 4.17 5.40
CA VAL A 110 -4.89 5.37 5.46
C VAL A 110 -6.23 4.99 4.84
N ARG A 111 -7.38 5.23 5.50
CA ARG A 111 -8.70 5.02 4.86
C ARG A 111 -8.88 6.06 3.74
N PRO A 112 -9.58 5.77 2.63
CA PRO A 112 -9.44 6.55 1.42
C PRO A 112 -9.92 7.98 1.62
N VAL A 113 -11.05 8.18 2.31
CA VAL A 113 -11.57 9.52 2.69
C VAL A 113 -10.50 10.43 3.30
N PHE A 114 -9.56 9.88 4.08
CA PHE A 114 -8.49 10.67 4.72
C PHE A 114 -7.31 11.00 3.81
N ARG A 115 -7.30 10.54 2.57
CA ARG A 115 -6.43 11.11 1.54
C ARG A 115 -6.87 12.53 1.17
N ALA A 116 -8.18 12.81 1.17
CA ALA A 116 -8.72 14.14 0.97
C ALA A 116 -8.66 14.99 2.26
N LEU A 117 -9.15 14.45 3.39
CA LEU A 117 -9.20 15.17 4.68
C LEU A 117 -7.84 15.28 5.38
N GLY A 118 -6.88 14.50 4.91
CA GLY A 118 -5.52 14.51 5.40
C GLY A 118 -5.28 13.66 6.67
N PRO A 119 -4.00 13.58 7.06
CA PRO A 119 -3.53 12.61 8.05
C PRO A 119 -3.96 12.95 9.49
N VAL A 120 -4.21 14.22 9.81
CA VAL A 120 -4.71 14.63 11.13
C VAL A 120 -6.13 14.14 11.34
N ALA A 121 -7.00 14.28 10.32
CA ALA A 121 -8.37 13.78 10.37
C ALA A 121 -8.41 12.26 10.59
N ALA A 122 -7.53 11.49 9.90
CA ALA A 122 -7.40 10.06 10.14
C ALA A 122 -7.05 9.72 11.60
N LEU A 123 -6.06 10.39 12.19
CA LEU A 123 -5.66 10.13 13.57
C LEU A 123 -6.76 10.51 14.57
N VAL A 124 -7.47 11.63 14.33
CA VAL A 124 -8.59 12.08 15.16
C VAL A 124 -9.74 11.07 15.08
N TYR A 125 -10.12 10.65 13.88
CA TYR A 125 -11.19 9.68 13.67
C TYR A 125 -10.90 8.37 14.42
N GLU A 126 -9.71 7.81 14.24
CA GLU A 126 -9.32 6.58 14.93
C GLU A 126 -9.24 6.75 16.46
N ALA A 127 -8.82 7.91 16.96
CA ALA A 127 -8.78 8.17 18.39
C ALA A 127 -10.19 8.16 19.01
N ILE A 128 -11.19 8.67 18.27
CA ILE A 128 -12.60 8.61 18.67
C ILE A 128 -13.12 7.17 18.52
N GLU A 129 -12.84 6.50 17.40
CA GLU A 129 -13.24 5.11 17.13
C GLU A 129 -12.83 4.17 18.26
N ARG A 130 -11.56 4.24 18.67
CA ARG A 130 -11.01 3.38 19.73
C ARG A 130 -11.63 3.61 21.10
N ARG A 131 -12.08 4.84 21.38
CA ARG A 131 -12.66 5.21 22.68
C ARG A 131 -14.18 5.17 22.67
N GLY A 132 -14.81 5.02 21.50
CA GLY A 132 -16.24 5.20 21.25
C GLY A 132 -16.70 6.66 21.35
N ARG A 133 -16.14 7.43 22.29
CA ARG A 133 -16.44 8.86 22.52
C ARG A 133 -15.22 9.56 23.12
N ALA A 134 -14.97 10.81 22.70
CA ALA A 134 -13.87 11.59 23.29
C ALA A 134 -14.10 13.11 23.25
N GLN A 135 -13.63 13.82 24.27
CA GLN A 135 -13.49 15.27 24.26
C GLN A 135 -12.23 15.69 23.49
N VAL A 136 -12.19 16.93 23.00
CA VAL A 136 -11.05 17.47 22.24
C VAL A 136 -9.73 17.40 23.01
N SER A 137 -9.75 17.63 24.33
CA SER A 137 -8.57 17.48 25.19
C SER A 137 -8.00 16.06 25.17
N VAL A 138 -8.87 15.06 25.25
CA VAL A 138 -8.50 13.64 25.19
C VAL A 138 -7.98 13.26 23.81
N ILE A 139 -8.57 13.80 22.74
CA ILE A 139 -8.13 13.58 21.36
C ILE A 139 -6.73 14.17 21.14
N VAL A 140 -6.49 15.40 21.61
CA VAL A 140 -5.17 16.04 21.58
C VAL A 140 -4.12 15.17 22.26
N GLN A 141 -4.41 14.69 23.47
CA GLN A 141 -3.50 13.81 24.21
C GLN A 141 -3.27 12.46 23.49
N ALA A 142 -4.30 11.89 22.89
CA ALA A 142 -4.20 10.59 22.23
C ALA A 142 -3.49 10.63 20.87
N THR A 143 -3.58 11.76 20.16
CA THR A 143 -3.02 11.92 18.81
C THR A 143 -1.66 12.61 18.80
N GLY A 144 -1.34 13.38 19.84
CA GLY A 144 -0.17 14.25 19.91
C GLY A 144 -0.28 15.50 19.02
N MET A 145 -1.46 15.78 18.46
CA MET A 145 -1.69 16.89 17.52
C MET A 145 -2.02 18.18 18.27
N SER A 146 -1.75 19.33 17.63
CA SER A 146 -2.10 20.62 18.21
C SER A 146 -3.62 20.75 18.38
N ARG A 147 -4.05 21.46 19.43
CA ARG A 147 -5.47 21.67 19.72
C ARG A 147 -6.21 22.32 18.54
N SER A 148 -5.59 23.27 17.84
CA SER A 148 -6.17 23.92 16.67
C SER A 148 -6.36 22.95 15.49
N ALA A 149 -5.38 22.09 15.21
CA ALA A 149 -5.48 21.08 14.16
C ALA A 149 -6.59 20.07 14.47
N VAL A 150 -6.69 19.62 15.73
CA VAL A 150 -7.78 18.73 16.16
C VAL A 150 -9.14 19.40 15.99
N TYR A 151 -9.30 20.66 16.41
CA TYR A 151 -10.56 21.39 16.21
C TYR A 151 -10.94 21.53 14.74
N ALA A 152 -9.98 21.87 13.88
CA ALA A 152 -10.22 22.00 12.45
C ALA A 152 -10.71 20.67 11.84
N SER A 153 -10.01 19.57 12.11
CA SER A 153 -10.39 18.25 11.60
C SER A 153 -11.70 17.73 12.17
N VAL A 154 -11.99 17.99 13.45
CA VAL A 154 -13.28 17.61 14.06
C VAL A 154 -14.43 18.36 13.40
N ARG A 155 -14.26 19.67 13.18
CA ARG A 155 -15.29 20.49 12.52
C ARG A 155 -15.55 20.01 11.09
N GLU A 156 -14.49 19.83 10.30
CA GLU A 156 -14.59 19.33 8.92
C GLU A 156 -15.28 17.95 8.87
N MET A 157 -14.88 17.01 9.72
CA MET A 157 -15.54 15.70 9.77
C MET A 157 -16.98 15.75 10.29
N ALA A 158 -17.34 16.73 11.13
CA ALA A 158 -18.72 16.94 11.55
C ALA A 158 -19.58 17.53 10.42
N GLU A 159 -19.04 18.46 9.63
CA GLU A 159 -19.69 19.02 8.44
C GLU A 159 -19.97 17.94 7.39
N LEU A 160 -19.07 16.95 7.25
CA LEU A 160 -19.24 15.78 6.39
C LEU A 160 -20.10 14.67 7.01
N GLY A 161 -20.70 14.89 8.18
CA GLY A 161 -21.56 13.92 8.86
C GLY A 161 -20.83 12.69 9.39
N MET A 162 -19.50 12.68 9.44
CA MET A 162 -18.72 11.56 9.99
C MET A 162 -18.71 11.55 11.52
N LEU A 163 -18.85 12.73 12.13
CA LEU A 163 -18.86 12.93 13.57
C LEU A 163 -20.12 13.67 14.01
N ARG A 164 -20.60 13.36 15.21
CA ARG A 164 -21.63 14.15 15.88
C ARG A 164 -21.22 14.55 17.29
N ALA A 165 -21.65 15.75 17.67
CA ALA A 165 -21.49 16.24 19.02
C ALA A 165 -22.49 15.54 19.97
N ASP A 166 -22.04 15.31 21.20
CA ASP A 166 -22.80 14.78 22.32
C ASP A 166 -22.43 15.60 23.58
N GLN A 167 -23.25 15.53 24.62
CA GLN A 167 -23.03 16.23 25.89
C GLN A 167 -21.70 15.84 26.57
N HIS A 168 -21.12 14.69 26.19
CA HIS A 168 -19.86 14.16 26.72
C HIS A 168 -18.69 14.24 25.72
N GLY A 169 -18.85 14.90 24.57
CA GLY A 169 -17.80 15.05 23.55
C GLY A 169 -18.23 14.58 22.16
N TRP A 170 -17.26 14.22 21.32
CA TRP A 170 -17.49 13.79 19.94
C TRP A 170 -17.58 12.27 19.83
N LYS A 171 -18.41 11.79 18.93
CA LYS A 171 -18.53 10.36 18.58
C LYS A 171 -18.73 10.19 17.08
N LEU A 172 -18.39 9.00 16.61
CA LEU A 172 -18.60 8.61 15.22
C LEU A 172 -20.08 8.49 14.90
N GLU A 173 -20.44 8.85 13.67
CA GLU A 173 -21.73 8.52 13.08
C GLU A 173 -21.57 7.27 12.21
N TYR A 174 -22.04 6.13 12.70
CA TYR A 174 -21.84 4.84 12.03
C TYR A 174 -22.75 4.66 10.80
N ALA A 175 -23.77 5.51 10.63
CA ALA A 175 -24.58 5.52 9.42
C ALA A 175 -23.80 6.05 8.20
N THR A 176 -22.69 6.76 8.42
CA THR A 176 -21.90 7.37 7.35
C THR A 176 -20.98 6.34 6.71
N ASP A 177 -21.21 6.06 5.42
CA ASP A 177 -20.33 5.21 4.63
C ASP A 177 -19.09 5.99 4.17
N LEU A 178 -17.93 5.63 4.74
CA LEU A 178 -16.65 6.25 4.42
C LEU A 178 -16.19 6.00 2.98
N VAL A 179 -16.61 4.90 2.36
CA VAL A 179 -16.26 4.58 0.97
C VAL A 179 -17.06 5.47 0.03
N GLN A 180 -18.37 5.59 0.28
CA GLN A 180 -19.22 6.51 -0.48
C GLN A 180 -18.75 7.95 -0.34
N LEU A 181 -18.35 8.36 0.86
CA LEU A 181 -17.81 9.71 1.08
C LEU A 181 -16.47 9.91 0.35
N ALA A 182 -15.60 8.90 0.33
CA ALA A 182 -14.35 8.96 -0.44
C ALA A 182 -14.61 9.08 -1.95
N ASP A 183 -15.63 8.40 -2.46
CA ASP A 183 -16.07 8.48 -3.85
C ASP A 183 -16.58 9.89 -4.20
N GLN A 184 -17.46 10.45 -3.36
CA GLN A 184 -17.98 11.82 -3.51
C GLN A 184 -16.89 12.88 -3.49
N LEU A 185 -15.81 12.65 -2.74
CA LEU A 185 -14.64 13.52 -2.69
C LEU A 185 -13.65 13.28 -3.85
N GLY A 186 -13.95 12.37 -4.78
CA GLY A 186 -13.10 12.04 -5.94
C GLY A 186 -11.86 11.21 -5.61
N VAL A 187 -11.73 10.72 -4.37
CA VAL A 187 -10.50 10.03 -3.93
C VAL A 187 -10.33 8.69 -4.64
N LEU A 188 -11.42 7.96 -4.88
CA LEU A 188 -11.32 6.65 -5.51
C LEU A 188 -10.80 6.77 -6.95
N GLU A 189 -11.27 7.78 -7.68
CA GLU A 189 -10.78 8.10 -9.02
C GLU A 189 -9.31 8.52 -9.01
N ASP A 190 -8.89 9.33 -8.03
CA ASP A 190 -7.47 9.70 -7.84
C ASP A 190 -6.58 8.49 -7.58
N VAL A 191 -7.04 7.55 -6.75
CA VAL A 191 -6.34 6.30 -6.46
C VAL A 191 -6.21 5.48 -7.72
N GLU A 192 -7.28 5.33 -8.49
CA GLU A 192 -7.28 4.58 -9.75
C GLU A 192 -6.31 5.19 -10.76
N ARG A 193 -6.38 6.51 -10.98
CA ARG A 193 -5.42 7.25 -11.83
C ARG A 193 -3.99 7.01 -11.39
N GLN A 194 -3.72 7.09 -10.10
CA GLN A 194 -2.38 6.86 -9.54
C GLN A 194 -1.89 5.42 -9.80
N ILE A 195 -2.75 4.43 -9.61
CA ILE A 195 -2.42 3.02 -9.88
C ILE A 195 -2.11 2.82 -11.37
N ASN A 196 -2.95 3.34 -12.26
CA ASN A 196 -2.77 3.20 -13.70
C ASN A 196 -1.49 3.88 -14.19
N LEU A 197 -1.18 5.08 -13.69
CA LEU A 197 0.08 5.75 -13.96
C LEU A 197 1.28 4.89 -13.53
N TYR A 198 1.25 4.35 -12.31
CA TYR A 198 2.35 3.53 -11.80
C TYR A 198 2.50 2.20 -12.55
N ARG A 199 1.40 1.58 -12.99
CA ARG A 199 1.43 0.40 -13.87
C ARG A 199 2.11 0.72 -15.18
N HIS A 200 1.69 1.81 -15.84
CA HIS A 200 2.29 2.24 -17.09
C HIS A 200 3.80 2.49 -16.94
N GLN A 201 4.21 3.24 -15.92
CA GLN A 201 5.63 3.49 -15.63
C GLN A 201 6.43 2.21 -15.36
N ARG A 202 5.83 1.21 -14.69
CA ARG A 202 6.50 -0.08 -14.44
C ARG A 202 6.66 -0.89 -15.71
N ARG A 203 5.67 -0.89 -16.62
CA ARG A 203 5.79 -1.55 -17.92
C ARG A 203 6.92 -0.93 -18.74
N LEU A 204 6.97 0.40 -18.83
CA LEU A 204 8.07 1.10 -19.51
C LEU A 204 9.44 0.75 -18.90
N TRP A 205 9.53 0.69 -17.57
CA TRP A 205 10.76 0.29 -16.89
C TRP A 205 11.16 -1.16 -17.19
N ALA A 206 10.20 -2.08 -17.20
CA ALA A 206 10.45 -3.47 -17.55
C ALA A 206 10.93 -3.63 -18.99
N THR A 207 10.29 -2.95 -19.95
CA THR A 207 10.72 -2.92 -21.36
C THR A 207 12.13 -2.35 -21.48
N TYR A 208 12.45 -1.28 -20.74
CA TYR A 208 13.79 -0.72 -20.71
C TYR A 208 14.82 -1.70 -20.14
N LEU A 209 14.52 -2.37 -19.02
CA LEU A 209 15.45 -3.36 -18.44
C LEU A 209 15.70 -4.53 -19.38
N ALA A 210 14.66 -5.01 -20.07
CA ALA A 210 14.76 -6.07 -21.08
C ALA A 210 15.56 -5.65 -22.32
N SER A 211 15.80 -4.35 -22.53
CA SER A 211 16.68 -3.88 -23.62
C SER A 211 18.17 -3.84 -23.24
N ILE A 212 18.51 -4.07 -21.97
CA ILE A 212 19.89 -3.98 -21.46
C ILE A 212 20.48 -5.40 -21.33
N PRO A 213 21.62 -5.69 -21.99
CA PRO A 213 22.29 -6.98 -21.88
C PRO A 213 22.60 -7.35 -20.42
N GLY A 214 22.27 -8.59 -20.04
CA GLY A 214 22.55 -9.12 -18.70
C GLY A 214 21.50 -8.83 -17.62
N ASN A 215 20.35 -8.25 -17.97
CA ASN A 215 19.19 -8.16 -17.08
C ASN A 215 18.18 -9.29 -17.33
N ASP A 216 17.40 -9.63 -16.29
CA ASP A 216 16.30 -10.59 -16.40
C ASP A 216 15.28 -10.12 -17.44
N GLY A 217 15.00 -10.98 -18.43
CA GLY A 217 14.11 -10.67 -19.55
C GLY A 217 14.79 -10.03 -20.77
N TYR A 218 16.12 -9.83 -20.75
CA TYR A 218 16.88 -9.50 -21.94
C TYR A 218 16.82 -10.67 -22.94
N MET A 219 16.27 -10.39 -24.12
CA MET A 219 16.43 -11.23 -25.30
C MET A 219 17.56 -10.60 -26.11
N ASP A 220 18.60 -11.38 -26.42
CA ASP A 220 19.63 -10.90 -27.33
C ASP A 220 18.96 -10.52 -28.65
N PRO A 221 19.28 -9.38 -29.29
CA PRO A 221 18.84 -9.13 -30.64
C PRO A 221 19.33 -10.31 -31.47
N LEU A 222 18.40 -11.12 -31.98
CA LEU A 222 18.74 -12.19 -32.90
C LEU A 222 19.61 -11.58 -33.98
N ALA A 223 20.78 -12.18 -34.21
CA ALA A 223 21.62 -11.73 -35.29
C ALA A 223 20.83 -11.89 -36.61
N GLU A 224 21.08 -11.05 -37.61
CA GLU A 224 20.31 -11.07 -38.86
C GLU A 224 20.24 -12.46 -39.51
N HIS A 225 21.30 -13.27 -39.36
CA HIS A 225 21.31 -14.67 -39.80
C HIS A 225 20.39 -15.58 -38.98
N GLU A 226 20.26 -15.38 -37.67
CA GLU A 226 19.34 -16.13 -36.80
C GLU A 226 17.88 -15.79 -37.09
N LEU A 227 17.59 -14.54 -37.51
CA LEU A 227 16.27 -14.14 -37.99
C LEU A 227 15.93 -14.84 -39.32
N LEU A 228 16.87 -14.88 -40.26
CA LEU A 228 16.70 -15.52 -41.57
C LEU A 228 16.60 -17.05 -41.44
N ASP A 229 17.37 -17.65 -40.53
CA ASP A 229 17.32 -19.09 -40.25
C ASP A 229 16.02 -19.45 -39.55
N ALA A 230 15.52 -18.64 -38.61
CA ALA A 230 14.22 -18.83 -37.97
C ALA A 230 13.04 -18.64 -38.94
N GLU A 231 13.12 -17.65 -39.85
CA GLU A 231 12.12 -17.47 -40.92
C GLU A 231 12.12 -18.66 -41.88
N LYS A 232 13.29 -19.18 -42.22
CA LYS A 232 13.43 -20.37 -43.05
C LYS A 232 12.90 -21.62 -42.35
N GLU A 233 13.21 -21.83 -41.08
CA GLU A 233 12.68 -22.94 -40.30
C GLU A 233 11.16 -22.85 -40.12
N LEU A 234 10.61 -21.63 -39.94
CA LEU A 234 9.17 -21.39 -39.91
C LEU A 234 8.50 -21.62 -41.28
N PHE A 235 9.17 -21.26 -42.38
CA PHE A 235 8.68 -21.49 -43.73
C PHE A 235 8.69 -22.98 -44.08
N ASP A 236 9.80 -23.68 -43.79
CA ASP A 236 9.97 -25.12 -43.99
C ASP A 236 9.00 -25.92 -43.08
N ALA A 237 8.78 -25.46 -41.84
CA ALA A 237 7.78 -26.04 -40.94
C ALA A 237 6.35 -25.76 -41.41
N ALA A 238 6.03 -24.55 -41.89
CA ALA A 238 4.71 -24.22 -42.42
C ALA A 238 4.38 -25.00 -43.70
N GLU A 239 5.37 -25.25 -44.55
CA GLU A 239 5.24 -26.09 -45.74
C GLU A 239 4.97 -27.55 -45.35
N ALA A 240 5.67 -28.06 -44.33
CA ALA A 240 5.46 -29.39 -43.75
C ALA A 240 4.12 -29.54 -42.99
N LEU A 241 3.62 -28.45 -42.39
CA LEU A 241 2.38 -28.41 -41.61
C LEU A 241 1.13 -28.10 -42.45
N SER A 242 1.29 -27.72 -43.73
CA SER A 242 0.20 -27.42 -44.67
C SER A 242 -0.72 -28.62 -44.96
N GLY A 243 -0.38 -29.82 -44.48
CA GLY A 243 -1.23 -31.00 -44.54
C GLY A 243 -2.26 -31.13 -43.40
N GLU A 244 -1.94 -30.76 -42.15
CA GLU A 244 -2.75 -31.21 -40.99
C GLU A 244 -2.86 -30.25 -39.79
N LEU A 245 -2.21 -29.07 -39.75
CA LEU A 245 -2.00 -28.34 -38.48
C LEU A 245 -2.53 -26.91 -38.39
N PHE A 246 -3.59 -26.54 -39.11
CA PHE A 246 -4.19 -25.20 -38.94
C PHE A 246 -4.98 -25.05 -37.62
N ASP A 247 -5.55 -26.14 -37.07
CA ASP A 247 -6.41 -26.07 -35.88
C ASP A 247 -5.67 -26.22 -34.53
N SER A 248 -4.44 -26.75 -34.52
CA SER A 248 -3.73 -27.06 -33.26
C SER A 248 -2.86 -25.92 -32.72
N VAL A 249 -2.36 -25.02 -33.58
CA VAL A 249 -1.41 -23.96 -33.19
C VAL A 249 -2.07 -22.84 -32.38
N MET A 250 -3.38 -22.64 -32.53
CA MET A 250 -4.12 -21.63 -31.75
C MET A 250 -4.41 -22.04 -30.30
N SER A 251 -4.00 -23.25 -29.86
CA SER A 251 -4.38 -23.81 -28.56
C SER A 251 -3.25 -24.01 -27.55
N ALA A 252 -2.00 -23.59 -27.80
CA ALA A 252 -0.91 -23.89 -26.85
C ALA A 252 0.04 -22.72 -26.56
N GLU A 253 -0.16 -22.15 -25.35
CA GLU A 253 0.86 -21.68 -24.40
C GLU A 253 1.62 -20.36 -24.72
N ARG A 254 1.84 -19.40 -23.81
CA ARG A 254 1.69 -19.31 -22.34
C ARG A 254 1.74 -17.82 -21.95
N PHE A 255 0.61 -17.26 -21.52
CA PHE A 255 0.61 -16.11 -20.60
C PHE A 255 0.75 -16.70 -19.20
N LYS A 256 1.76 -16.29 -18.43
CA LYS A 256 1.96 -16.71 -17.03
C LYS A 256 1.63 -15.54 -16.09
N PRO A 257 0.37 -15.43 -15.61
CA PRO A 257 -0.06 -14.33 -14.73
C PRO A 257 0.54 -14.38 -13.32
N GLU A 258 1.08 -15.53 -12.90
CA GLU A 258 1.53 -15.79 -11.53
C GLU A 258 2.77 -14.99 -11.05
N LEU A 259 3.47 -14.28 -11.93
CA LEU A 259 4.56 -13.35 -11.55
C LEU A 259 4.09 -11.92 -11.27
N GLU A 260 2.89 -11.52 -11.69
CA GLU A 260 2.33 -10.19 -11.41
C GLU A 260 1.57 -10.14 -10.06
N GLU A 261 1.10 -11.28 -9.56
CA GLU A 261 0.19 -11.38 -8.41
C GLU A 261 0.82 -10.92 -7.08
N TYR A 262 2.13 -11.09 -6.92
CA TYR A 262 2.88 -10.68 -5.73
C TYR A 262 3.12 -9.17 -5.62
N TRP A 263 2.87 -8.42 -6.68
CA TRP A 263 3.14 -6.98 -6.78
C TRP A 263 1.90 -6.12 -6.84
N MET A 264 0.71 -6.74 -6.83
CA MET A 264 -0.55 -6.02 -6.82
C MET A 264 -0.78 -5.44 -5.42
N PRO A 265 -1.00 -4.12 -5.28
CA PRO A 265 -1.81 -3.66 -4.16
C PRO A 265 -3.16 -4.42 -4.29
N PRO A 266 -3.74 -5.00 -3.22
CA PRO A 266 -4.94 -5.84 -3.32
C PRO A 266 -5.99 -5.35 -4.29
N PRO A 267 -6.82 -6.26 -4.84
CA PRO A 267 -8.03 -5.86 -5.54
C PRO A 267 -8.79 -4.84 -4.68
N GLU A 268 -9.47 -3.87 -5.30
CA GLU A 268 -10.18 -2.79 -4.58
C GLU A 268 -11.00 -3.30 -3.39
N SER A 269 -11.57 -4.51 -3.51
CA SER A 269 -12.31 -5.22 -2.47
C SER A 269 -11.52 -5.49 -1.19
N ALA A 270 -10.21 -5.76 -1.30
CA ALA A 270 -9.33 -6.06 -0.17
C ALA A 270 -8.78 -4.79 0.52
N TYR A 271 -8.84 -3.62 -0.13
CA TYR A 271 -8.65 -2.34 0.57
C TYR A 271 -9.96 -1.75 1.10
N TRP A 272 -11.05 -1.86 0.34
CA TRP A 272 -12.25 -1.03 0.52
C TRP A 272 -13.55 -1.78 0.73
N GLY A 273 -13.52 -3.09 0.99
CA GLY A 273 -14.69 -3.79 1.50
C GLY A 273 -15.93 -3.66 0.62
N ARG A 274 -15.78 -3.63 -0.71
CA ARG A 274 -16.85 -4.10 -1.59
C ARG A 274 -16.76 -5.62 -1.62
N THR A 275 -17.54 -6.28 -0.77
CA THR A 275 -18.04 -7.61 -1.14
C THR A 275 -18.75 -7.42 -2.47
N ALA A 276 -18.22 -8.04 -3.52
CA ALA A 276 -18.95 -8.18 -4.77
C ALA A 276 -20.32 -8.76 -4.42
N ALA A 277 -21.36 -7.94 -4.56
CA ALA A 277 -22.72 -8.42 -4.52
C ALA A 277 -22.91 -9.25 -5.81
N ALA A 278 -22.99 -10.56 -5.62
CA ALA A 278 -23.77 -11.45 -6.46
C ALA A 278 -25.06 -11.77 -5.70
#